data_AF-A0A3D4Z360-F1
#
_entry.id   AF-A0A3D4Z360-F1
#
_cell.length_a   1.000
_cell.length_b   1.000
_cell.length_c   1.000
_cell.angle_alpha   90.00
_cell.angle_beta   90.00
_cell.angle_gamma   90.00
#
_symmetry.space_group_name_H-M   'P 1'
#
loop_
_entity.id
_entity.type
_entity.pdbx_description
1 polymer ?
#
loop_
_entity_poly.entity_id
_entity_poly.type
_entity_poly.pdbx_seq_one_letter_code
_entity_poly.pdbx_strand_id
1 'polypeptide(L)'
;MHSLNPSSQAPFVWIGWPGSAIEKNQQKKLSEKMRKELHYLPVFLDEKEIDGYYHGFCNRTIWPLFHCFPTLMDLEESFWESYQKAQKKFCDALLSELRPGDVVWIHDFHLMLLPGMIRAARPDVAVGFFLHVPFPPFEIFQLLPRQWRTRLLEGLLGADLIG
;
A
#
# COMPACT_ATOMS: atom_id res chain seq x y z
N MET A 1 20.67 -25.51 14.66
CA MET A 1 19.90 -24.27 14.45
C MET A 1 20.62 -23.49 13.36
N HIS A 2 20.15 -23.62 12.10
CA HIS A 2 20.78 -22.97 10.96
C HIS A 2 20.46 -21.47 10.98
N SER A 3 21.49 -20.65 11.19
CA SER A 3 21.47 -19.22 10.94
C SER A 3 21.30 -18.99 9.45
N LEU A 4 20.20 -18.34 9.06
CA LEU A 4 20.02 -17.84 7.70
C LEU A 4 21.04 -16.71 7.48
N ASN A 5 22.04 -17.00 6.67
CA ASN A 5 23.06 -16.06 6.24
C ASN A 5 22.41 -15.08 5.21
N PRO A 6 22.37 -13.75 5.43
CA PRO A 6 21.65 -12.82 4.54
C PRO A 6 22.34 -12.59 3.19
N SER A 7 23.51 -13.19 2.95
CA SER A 7 24.44 -12.80 1.89
C SER A 7 24.06 -13.27 0.47
N SER A 8 22.81 -13.66 0.22
CA SER A 8 22.36 -14.15 -1.10
C SER A 8 20.98 -13.65 -1.55
N GLN A 9 20.45 -12.59 -0.93
CA GLN A 9 19.22 -11.96 -1.39
C GLN A 9 19.53 -10.91 -2.46
N ALA A 10 18.78 -10.92 -3.56
CA ALA A 10 18.82 -9.84 -4.54
C ALA A 10 18.63 -8.49 -3.81
N PRO A 11 19.36 -7.43 -4.22
CA PRO A 11 19.22 -6.12 -3.58
C PRO A 11 17.77 -5.65 -3.71
N PHE A 12 17.08 -5.46 -2.59
CA PHE A 12 15.73 -4.93 -2.55
C PHE A 12 15.71 -3.58 -1.85
N VAL A 13 14.71 -2.77 -2.17
CA VAL A 13 14.39 -1.53 -1.45
C VAL A 13 13.00 -1.69 -0.88
N TRP A 14 12.86 -1.48 0.42
CA TRP A 14 11.57 -1.52 1.08
C TRP A 14 10.97 -0.11 1.11
N ILE A 15 9.75 0.05 0.58
CA ILE A 15 9.05 1.33 0.56
C ILE A 15 7.83 1.21 1.48
N GLY A 16 7.73 2.07 2.49
CA GLY A 16 6.74 1.87 3.56
C GLY A 16 6.47 3.10 4.41
N TRP A 17 5.37 3.10 5.14
CA TRP A 17 5.12 4.10 6.18
C TRP A 17 5.89 3.74 7.47
N PRO A 18 6.67 4.66 8.07
CA PRO A 18 7.50 4.39 9.25
C PRO A 18 6.72 4.14 10.56
N GLY A 19 5.38 4.19 10.55
CA GLY A 19 4.55 3.84 11.71
C GLY A 19 4.12 5.02 12.60
N SER A 20 4.57 6.24 12.31
CA SER A 20 4.11 7.46 13.00
C SER A 20 4.19 8.69 12.09
N ALA A 21 3.56 9.79 12.52
CA ALA A 21 3.78 11.09 11.91
C ALA A 21 5.18 11.61 12.27
N ILE A 22 5.91 12.10 11.26
CA ILE A 22 7.27 12.64 11.42
C ILE A 22 7.28 14.11 11.00
N GLU A 23 7.83 14.97 11.85
CA GLU A 23 7.96 16.40 11.57
C GLU A 23 8.78 16.65 10.28
N LYS A 24 8.34 17.59 9.44
CA LYS A 24 8.93 17.85 8.12
C LYS A 24 10.44 18.15 8.15
N ASN A 25 10.91 18.84 9.19
CA ASN A 25 12.33 19.14 9.42
C ASN A 25 13.19 17.88 9.69
N GLN A 26 12.59 16.79 10.19
CA GLN A 26 13.27 15.54 10.52
C GLN A 26 13.23 14.51 9.38
N GLN A 27 12.24 14.61 8.48
CA GLN A 27 11.99 13.64 7.40
C GLN A 27 13.21 13.38 6.52
N LYS A 28 13.95 14.42 6.12
CA LYS A 28 15.14 14.27 5.26
C LYS A 28 16.24 13.45 5.95
N LYS A 29 16.59 13.83 7.18
CA LYS A 29 17.62 13.14 7.98
C LYS A 29 17.23 11.69 8.24
N LEU A 30 15.96 11.43 8.53
CA LEU A 30 15.45 10.07 8.73
C LEU A 30 15.53 9.24 7.45
N SER A 31 15.12 9.81 6.30
CA SER A 31 15.18 9.13 5.00
C SER A 31 16.61 8.73 4.63
N GLU A 32 17.57 9.65 4.79
CA GLU A 32 18.99 9.38 4.52
C GLU A 32 19.53 8.26 5.42
N LYS A 33 19.16 8.28 6.70
CA LYS A 33 19.55 7.23 7.66
C LYS A 33 18.94 5.87 7.30
N MET A 34 17.63 5.78 7.12
CA MET A 34 16.92 4.53 6.83
C MET A 34 17.36 3.93 5.48
N ARG A 35 17.63 4.77 4.48
CA ARG A 35 18.14 4.31 3.18
C ARG A 35 19.52 3.68 3.29
N LYS A 36 20.41 4.28 4.09
CA LYS A 36 21.78 3.79 4.28
C LYS A 36 21.85 2.52 5.15
N GLU A 37 21.03 2.45 6.20
CA GLU A 37 21.12 1.39 7.20
C GLU A 37 20.19 0.21 6.93
N LEU A 38 19.04 0.44 6.27
CA LEU A 38 17.95 -0.54 6.18
C LEU A 38 17.45 -0.79 4.75
N HIS A 39 18.03 -0.14 3.73
CA HIS A 39 17.49 -0.14 2.37
C HIS A 39 16.00 0.24 2.32
N TYR A 40 15.60 1.17 3.19
CA TYR A 40 14.20 1.54 3.38
C TYR A 40 13.95 2.99 2.96
N LEU A 41 12.92 3.20 2.12
CA LEU A 41 12.42 4.51 1.73
C LEU A 41 11.10 4.80 2.48
N PRO A 42 11.11 5.72 3.47
CA PRO A 42 9.89 6.09 4.18
C PRO A 42 8.93 6.89 3.30
N VAL A 43 7.65 6.55 3.38
CA VAL A 43 6.52 7.33 2.88
C VAL A 43 5.88 8.04 4.06
N PHE A 44 6.03 9.36 4.12
CA PHE A 44 5.56 10.16 5.23
C PHE A 44 4.09 10.54 5.09
N LEU A 45 3.32 10.18 6.11
CA LEU A 45 1.93 10.55 6.31
C LEU A 45 1.86 11.52 7.50
N ASP A 46 1.01 12.55 7.39
CA ASP A 46 0.67 13.40 8.53
C ASP A 46 -0.45 12.76 9.38
N GLU A 47 -0.71 13.31 10.57
CA GLU A 47 -1.71 12.76 11.50
C GLU A 47 -3.09 12.61 10.86
N LYS A 48 -3.52 13.61 10.08
CA LYS A 48 -4.83 13.58 9.42
C LYS A 48 -4.90 12.47 8.38
N GLU A 49 -3.82 12.27 7.63
CA GLU A 49 -3.72 11.16 6.69
C GLU A 49 -3.69 9.82 7.42
N ILE A 50 -2.94 9.67 8.52
CA ILE A 50 -2.91 8.43 9.31
C ILE A 50 -4.32 8.08 9.81
N ASP A 51 -5.04 9.05 10.36
CA ASP A 51 -6.41 8.88 10.83
C ASP A 51 -7.36 8.48 9.71
N GLY A 52 -7.30 9.15 8.55
CA GLY A 52 -8.23 8.87 7.44
C GLY A 52 -7.89 7.61 6.64
N TYR A 53 -6.60 7.34 6.41
CA TYR A 53 -6.11 6.22 5.62
C TYR A 53 -5.99 4.95 6.45
N TYR A 54 -5.13 4.97 7.48
CA TYR A 54 -4.76 3.77 8.22
C TYR A 54 -5.84 3.41 9.23
N HIS A 55 -6.20 4.34 10.13
CA HIS A 55 -7.25 4.07 11.11
C HIS A 55 -8.65 4.06 10.49
N GLY A 56 -8.90 4.93 9.50
CA GLY A 56 -10.15 5.03 8.77
C GLY A 56 -10.32 3.93 7.73
N PHE A 57 -9.97 4.20 6.48
CA PHE A 57 -10.32 3.31 5.37
C PHE A 57 -9.77 1.89 5.52
N CYS A 58 -8.50 1.74 5.91
CA CYS A 58 -7.88 0.43 6.05
C CYS A 58 -8.54 -0.37 7.18
N ASN A 59 -8.54 0.17 8.41
CA ASN A 59 -8.93 -0.61 9.60
C ASN A 59 -10.41 -0.52 9.99
N ARG A 60 -11.14 0.53 9.59
CA ARG A 60 -12.59 0.67 9.84
C ARG A 60 -13.46 0.35 8.62
N THR A 61 -12.90 0.26 7.41
CA THR A 61 -13.68 -0.12 6.22
C THR A 61 -13.25 -1.47 5.66
N ILE A 62 -12.01 -1.59 5.19
CA ILE A 62 -11.57 -2.76 4.43
C ILE A 62 -11.32 -3.97 5.31
N TRP A 63 -10.61 -3.81 6.43
CA TRP A 63 -10.33 -4.91 7.34
C TRP A 63 -11.60 -5.61 7.85
N PRO A 64 -12.61 -4.92 8.43
CA PRO A 64 -13.82 -5.60 8.88
C PRO A 64 -14.61 -6.24 7.74
N LEU A 65 -14.68 -5.59 6.57
CA LEU A 65 -15.32 -6.16 5.38
C LEU A 65 -14.66 -7.48 4.96
N PHE A 66 -13.33 -7.50 4.85
CA PHE A 66 -12.56 -8.64 4.34
C PHE A 66 -12.60 -9.83 5.32
N HIS A 67 -12.84 -9.56 6.60
CA HIS A 67 -13.07 -10.57 7.64
C HIS A 67 -14.55 -10.92 7.86
N CYS A 68 -15.45 -10.50 6.97
CA CYS A 68 -16.89 -10.78 7.06
C CYS A 68 -17.57 -10.23 8.34
N PHE A 69 -17.12 -9.07 8.83
CA PHE A 69 -17.72 -8.30 9.92
C PHE A 69 -18.34 -6.98 9.42
N PRO A 70 -19.32 -7.01 8.50
CA PRO A 70 -19.83 -5.79 7.86
C PRO A 70 -20.51 -4.82 8.84
N THR A 71 -20.99 -5.30 9.99
CA THR A 71 -21.59 -4.47 11.04
C THR A 71 -20.59 -3.54 11.73
N LEU A 72 -19.29 -3.79 11.57
CA LEU A 72 -18.20 -2.97 12.12
C LEU A 72 -17.63 -1.98 11.08
N MET A 73 -18.16 -2.01 9.85
CA MET A 73 -17.69 -1.14 8.79
C MET A 73 -18.14 0.30 9.01
N ASP A 74 -17.25 1.21 8.65
CA ASP A 74 -17.53 2.62 8.52
C ASP A 74 -17.34 3.06 7.06
N LEU A 75 -18.34 3.75 6.49
CA LEU A 75 -18.40 4.14 5.07
C LEU A 75 -18.31 5.67 4.91
N GLU A 76 -17.38 6.30 5.62
CA GLU A 76 -17.06 7.72 5.50
C GLU A 76 -16.32 8.03 4.19
N GLU A 77 -16.86 8.91 3.35
CA GLU A 77 -16.22 9.33 2.08
C GLU A 77 -14.84 9.97 2.31
N SER A 78 -14.67 10.66 3.45
CA SER A 78 -13.39 11.26 3.84
C SER A 78 -12.27 10.23 4.05
N PHE A 79 -12.61 9.01 4.44
CA PHE A 79 -11.65 7.90 4.53
C PHE A 79 -11.20 7.45 3.14
N TRP A 80 -12.13 7.33 2.20
CA TRP A 80 -11.81 7.00 0.80
C TRP A 80 -10.92 8.05 0.13
N GLU A 81 -11.17 9.34 0.37
CA GLU A 81 -10.29 10.40 -0.12
C GLU A 81 -8.88 10.31 0.47
N SER A 82 -8.77 10.05 1.77
CA SER A 82 -7.49 9.89 2.47
C SER A 82 -6.73 8.66 1.95
N TYR A 83 -7.45 7.57 1.66
CA TYR A 83 -6.88 6.38 1.05
C TYR A 83 -6.27 6.64 -0.33
N GLN A 84 -7.00 7.34 -1.21
CA GLN A 84 -6.48 7.72 -2.52
C GLN A 84 -5.25 8.65 -2.43
N LYS A 85 -5.26 9.61 -1.49
CA LYS A 85 -4.12 10.52 -1.26
C LYS A 85 -2.88 9.76 -0.78
N ALA A 86 -3.05 8.82 0.16
CA ALA A 86 -1.96 7.98 0.64
C ALA A 86 -1.40 7.10 -0.49
N GLN A 87 -2.27 6.42 -1.26
CA GLN A 87 -1.88 5.61 -2.43
C GLN A 87 -1.04 6.42 -3.43
N LYS A 88 -1.40 7.68 -3.68
CA LYS A 88 -0.61 8.58 -4.53
C LYS A 88 0.79 8.84 -3.96
N LYS A 89 0.94 9.06 -2.66
CA LYS A 89 2.25 9.25 -2.02
C LYS A 89 3.12 8.00 -2.15
N PHE A 90 2.54 6.81 -1.96
CA PHE A 90 3.24 5.54 -2.18
C PHE A 90 3.67 5.38 -3.64
N CYS A 91 2.79 5.70 -4.59
CA CYS A 91 3.10 5.66 -6.02
C CYS A 91 4.23 6.63 -6.38
N ASP A 92 4.16 7.89 -5.93
CA ASP A 92 5.17 8.91 -6.19
C ASP A 92 6.55 8.48 -5.63
N ALA A 93 6.59 7.95 -4.41
CA ALA A 93 7.81 7.44 -3.79
C ALA A 93 8.41 6.26 -4.56
N LEU A 94 7.57 5.31 -4.98
CA LEU A 94 7.99 4.13 -5.72
C LEU A 94 8.51 4.48 -7.12
N LEU A 95 7.80 5.34 -7.85
CA LEU A 95 8.21 5.80 -9.18
C LEU A 95 9.56 6.52 -9.16
N SER A 96 9.91 7.17 -8.04
CA SER A 96 11.20 7.85 -7.88
C SER A 96 12.41 6.91 -7.76
N GLU A 97 12.20 5.65 -7.38
CA GLU A 97 13.27 4.65 -7.23
C GLU A 97 13.31 3.63 -8.39
N LEU A 98 12.22 3.48 -9.13
CA LEU A 98 12.06 2.46 -10.17
C LEU A 98 13.04 2.61 -11.35
N ARG A 99 13.72 1.50 -11.66
CA ARG A 99 14.63 1.37 -12.81
C ARG A 99 14.08 0.35 -13.82
N PRO A 100 14.51 0.41 -15.09
CA PRO A 100 14.17 -0.62 -16.07
C PRO A 100 14.62 -2.00 -15.60
N GLY A 101 13.72 -2.98 -15.65
CA GLY A 101 13.97 -4.35 -15.20
C GLY A 101 13.71 -4.62 -13.71
N ASP A 102 13.35 -3.60 -12.93
CA ASP A 102 12.92 -3.81 -11.55
C ASP A 102 11.58 -4.56 -11.49
N VAL A 103 11.42 -5.33 -10.41
CA VAL A 103 10.17 -6.03 -10.07
C VAL A 103 9.59 -5.38 -8.81
N VAL A 104 8.31 -5.03 -8.87
CA VAL A 104 7.56 -4.47 -7.75
C VAL A 104 6.73 -5.56 -7.11
N TRP A 105 6.82 -5.70 -5.80
CA TRP A 105 5.93 -6.56 -5.03
C TRP A 105 5.19 -5.76 -3.97
N ILE A 106 3.87 -5.62 -4.16
CA ILE A 106 2.97 -4.87 -3.29
C ILE A 106 2.31 -5.83 -2.32
N HIS A 107 2.24 -5.41 -1.06
CA HIS A 107 1.67 -6.21 0.01
C HIS A 107 0.45 -5.53 0.62
N ASP A 108 -0.62 -6.33 0.67
CA ASP A 108 -1.81 -6.14 1.50
C ASP A 108 -2.83 -5.08 1.07
N PHE A 109 -3.99 -5.11 1.74
CA PHE A 109 -5.17 -4.30 1.43
C PHE A 109 -4.96 -2.78 1.57
N HIS A 110 -3.92 -2.37 2.27
CA HIS A 110 -3.49 -0.98 2.40
C HIS A 110 -3.15 -0.35 1.04
N LEU A 111 -2.71 -1.15 0.06
CA LEU A 111 -2.11 -0.68 -1.19
C LEU A 111 -2.84 -1.19 -2.45
N MET A 112 -4.14 -1.45 -2.40
CA MET A 112 -4.89 -2.06 -3.52
C MET A 112 -5.02 -1.18 -4.77
N LEU A 113 -4.89 0.15 -4.69
CA LEU A 113 -4.89 1.03 -5.87
C LEU A 113 -3.52 1.12 -6.55
N LEU A 114 -2.46 0.84 -5.79
CA LEU A 114 -1.09 1.04 -6.23
C LEU A 114 -0.71 0.27 -7.51
N PRO A 115 -1.11 -1.00 -7.72
CA PRO A 115 -0.72 -1.71 -8.95
C PRO A 115 -1.23 -1.02 -10.21
N GLY A 116 -2.50 -0.60 -10.24
CA GLY A 116 -3.10 0.15 -11.36
C GLY A 116 -2.43 1.49 -11.59
N MET A 117 -2.06 2.21 -10.53
CA MET A 117 -1.33 3.48 -10.64
C MET A 117 0.06 3.29 -11.26
N ILE A 118 0.78 2.23 -10.87
CA ILE A 118 2.09 1.91 -11.44
C ILE A 118 1.94 1.51 -12.90
N ARG A 119 1.01 0.62 -13.24
CA ARG A 119 0.79 0.17 -14.63
C ARG A 119 0.53 1.34 -15.57
N ALA A 120 -0.24 2.33 -15.13
CA ALA A 120 -0.54 3.52 -15.91
C ALA A 120 0.70 4.39 -16.18
N ALA A 121 1.64 4.47 -15.22
CA ALA A 121 2.84 5.30 -15.32
C ALA A 121 4.06 4.58 -15.93
N ARG A 122 4.21 3.28 -15.66
CA ARG A 122 5.35 2.42 -16.01
C ARG A 122 4.84 1.06 -16.49
N PRO A 123 4.29 0.98 -17.71
CA PRO A 123 3.74 -0.25 -18.26
C PRO A 123 4.79 -1.34 -18.50
N ASP A 124 6.08 -0.99 -18.46
CA ASP A 124 7.23 -1.88 -18.62
C ASP A 124 7.61 -2.65 -17.34
N VAL A 125 7.10 -2.24 -16.17
CA VAL A 125 7.48 -2.81 -14.87
C VAL A 125 6.62 -4.04 -14.57
N ALA A 126 7.25 -5.09 -14.03
CA ALA A 126 6.55 -6.26 -13.53
C ALA A 126 6.02 -5.97 -12.12
N VAL A 127 4.72 -6.19 -11.90
CA VAL A 127 4.03 -5.86 -10.65
C VAL A 127 3.33 -7.09 -10.09
N GLY A 128 3.75 -7.56 -8.92
CA GLY A 128 3.03 -8.54 -8.11
C GLY A 128 2.25 -7.88 -6.97
N PHE A 129 1.10 -8.43 -6.63
CA PHE A 129 0.31 -8.07 -5.45
C PHE A 129 0.02 -9.33 -4.63
N PHE A 130 0.17 -9.24 -3.30
CA PHE A 130 -0.19 -10.33 -2.39
C PHE A 130 -1.08 -9.81 -1.26
N LEU A 131 -2.26 -10.42 -1.08
CA LEU A 131 -3.20 -10.09 -0.02
C LEU A 131 -2.96 -11.01 1.20
N HIS A 132 -2.65 -10.43 2.36
CA HIS A 132 -2.35 -11.23 3.56
C HIS A 132 -3.60 -11.65 4.33
N VAL A 133 -4.68 -10.91 4.16
CA VAL A 133 -6.00 -11.19 4.74
C VAL A 133 -6.87 -11.98 3.75
N PRO A 134 -8.00 -12.56 4.18
CA PRO A 134 -8.93 -13.17 3.25
C PRO A 134 -9.47 -12.16 2.23
N PHE A 135 -9.75 -12.61 1.00
CA PHE A 135 -10.62 -11.87 0.10
C PHE A 135 -12.07 -12.27 0.39
N PRO A 136 -12.99 -11.31 0.64
CA PRO A 136 -14.36 -11.65 1.03
C PRO A 136 -15.17 -12.27 -0.13
N PRO A 137 -16.20 -13.06 0.17
CA PRO A 137 -17.17 -13.49 -0.84
C PRO A 137 -17.80 -12.30 -1.57
N PHE A 138 -18.24 -12.50 -2.81
CA PHE A 138 -18.81 -11.43 -3.63
C PHE A 138 -19.99 -10.73 -2.93
N GLU A 139 -20.81 -11.49 -2.21
CA GLU A 139 -22.00 -11.00 -1.49
C GLU A 139 -21.64 -10.00 -0.40
N ILE A 140 -20.46 -10.18 0.21
CA ILE A 140 -19.90 -9.27 1.21
C ILE A 140 -19.20 -8.11 0.50
N PHE A 141 -18.33 -8.39 -0.48
CA PHE A 141 -17.58 -7.35 -1.17
C PHE A 141 -18.46 -6.27 -1.83
N GLN A 142 -19.66 -6.65 -2.33
CA GLN A 142 -20.60 -5.72 -2.93
C GLN A 142 -21.26 -4.74 -1.94
N LEU A 143 -21.08 -4.92 -0.63
CA LEU A 143 -21.52 -3.97 0.39
C LEU A 143 -20.74 -2.65 0.34
N LEU A 144 -19.56 -2.63 -0.26
CA LEU A 144 -18.84 -1.40 -0.54
C LEU A 144 -19.61 -0.54 -1.56
N PRO A 145 -19.55 0.81 -1.43
CA PRO A 145 -20.00 1.71 -2.47
C PRO A 145 -19.45 1.30 -3.84
N ARG A 146 -20.33 1.28 -4.85
CA ARG A 146 -20.00 0.79 -6.20
C ARG A 146 -18.71 1.39 -6.75
N GLN A 147 -18.51 2.69 -6.56
CA GLN A 147 -17.32 3.38 -7.03
C GLN A 147 -16.05 2.86 -6.35
N TRP A 148 -16.07 2.67 -5.03
CA TRP A 148 -14.89 2.21 -4.28
C TRP A 148 -14.51 0.78 -4.68
N ARG A 149 -15.47 -0.15 -4.72
CA ARG A 149 -15.18 -1.54 -5.11
C ARG A 149 -14.69 -1.67 -6.54
N THR A 150 -15.24 -0.89 -7.48
CA THR A 150 -14.75 -0.84 -8.86
C THR A 150 -13.30 -0.36 -8.89
N ARG A 151 -12.99 0.75 -8.21
CA ARG A 151 -11.63 1.31 -8.16
C ARG A 151 -10.61 0.39 -7.50
N LEU A 152 -11.00 -0.31 -6.43
CA LEU A 152 -10.15 -1.30 -5.77
C LEU A 152 -9.82 -2.46 -6.71
N LEU A 153 -10.82 -3.01 -7.41
CA LEU A 153 -10.60 -4.08 -8.38
C LEU A 153 -9.77 -3.61 -9.59
N GLU A 154 -10.07 -2.43 -10.15
CA GLU A 154 -9.26 -1.82 -11.23
C GLU A 154 -7.81 -1.61 -10.80
N GLY A 155 -7.60 -1.20 -9.54
CA GLY A 155 -6.29 -1.08 -8.92
C GLY A 155 -5.54 -2.40 -8.91
N LEU A 156 -6.17 -3.48 -8.41
CA LEU A 156 -5.57 -4.81 -8.39
C LEU A 156 -5.27 -5.35 -9.79
N LEU A 157 -6.15 -5.11 -10.76
CA LEU A 157 -5.99 -5.55 -12.16
C LEU A 157 -4.81 -4.90 -12.89
N GLY A 158 -4.12 -3.91 -12.28
CA GLY A 158 -2.84 -3.42 -12.79
C GLY A 158 -1.66 -4.37 -12.56
N ALA A 159 -1.79 -5.33 -11.63
CA ALA A 159 -0.77 -6.31 -11.33
C ALA A 159 -0.71 -7.41 -12.41
N ASP A 160 0.49 -7.91 -12.67
CA ASP A 160 0.73 -9.10 -13.51
C ASP A 160 0.42 -10.40 -12.75
N LEU A 161 0.54 -10.37 -11.42
CA LEU A 161 0.26 -11.49 -10.53
C LEU A 161 -0.48 -11.00 -9.29
N ILE A 162 -1.57 -11.69 -8.93
CA ILE A 162 -2.36 -11.47 -7.71
C ILE A 162 -2.34 -12.78 -6.92
N GLY A 163 -1.88 -12.73 -5.67
CA GLY A 163 -1.79 -13.86 -4.75
C GLY A 163 -2.45 -13.62 -3.41
#